data_AF-A0A4P2QQ96-F1
#
_entry.id   AF-A0A4P2QQ96-F1
#
_cell.length_a   1.000
_cell.length_b   1.000
_cell.length_c   1.000
_cell.angle_alpha   90.00
_cell.angle_beta   90.00
_cell.angle_gamma   90.00
#
_symmetry.space_group_name_H-M   'P 1'
#
loop_
_entity.id
_entity.type
_entity.pdbx_description
1 polymer ?
#
loop_
_entity_poly.entity_id
_entity_poly.type
_entity_poly.pdbx_seq_one_letter_code
_entity_poly.pdbx_strand_id
1 'polypeptide(L)'
;MRPARGPSRAVSACALACTLLGCASGQTMYTPRLVARGELTARYDDGFTLWAGGRKVAESYHYDGLEHFVRCVPEAREHARAASSNGHTATTLSTLGVALGVGSLGGFAGLYFHDKDQAAMATILGAGAIVAVTAVVFGALSRPAKESAHGHAFDAMNYYNDAVGSLGATCDDLVFPPPAGPEPAPPVPEATPEGEAQPAPAAAPEEEAAPQDEKGAPEPPPLPPPR
;
A
#
# COMPACT_ATOMS: atom_id res chain seq x y z
N MET A 1 -55.25 15.32 -20.08
CA MET A 1 -54.16 15.36 -19.08
C MET A 1 -53.27 14.15 -19.30
N ARG A 2 -51.99 14.32 -19.67
CA ARG A 2 -51.03 13.20 -19.81
C ARG A 2 -50.30 13.03 -18.47
N PRO A 3 -50.18 11.80 -17.93
CA PRO A 3 -49.45 11.58 -16.68
C PRO A 3 -47.96 11.85 -16.91
N ALA A 4 -47.35 12.63 -16.00
CA ALA A 4 -45.92 12.83 -15.97
C ALA A 4 -45.22 11.49 -15.70
N ARG A 5 -44.38 11.03 -16.63
CA ARG A 5 -43.52 9.87 -16.42
C ARG A 5 -42.49 10.25 -15.36
N GLY A 6 -42.66 9.71 -14.15
CA GLY A 6 -41.66 9.83 -13.10
C GLY A 6 -40.32 9.24 -13.56
N PRO A 7 -39.18 9.74 -13.04
CA PRO A 7 -37.87 9.23 -13.40
C PRO A 7 -37.79 7.72 -13.16
N SER A 8 -37.33 6.97 -14.16
CA SER A 8 -37.15 5.52 -14.07
C SER A 8 -36.30 5.18 -12.84
N ARG A 9 -36.79 4.25 -12.00
CA ARG A 9 -36.14 3.76 -10.77
C ARG A 9 -34.66 3.36 -10.96
N ALA A 10 -34.25 3.04 -12.20
CA ALA A 10 -32.86 2.75 -12.58
C ALA A 10 -31.89 3.93 -12.39
N VAL A 11 -32.33 5.18 -12.61
CA VAL A 11 -31.48 6.38 -12.47
C VAL A 11 -31.17 6.64 -10.99
N SER A 12 -32.14 6.42 -10.10
CA SER A 12 -31.94 6.56 -8.66
C SER A 12 -31.00 5.48 -8.08
N ALA A 13 -31.01 4.26 -8.61
CA ALA A 13 -30.11 3.20 -8.15
C ALA A 13 -28.64 3.47 -8.52
N CYS A 14 -28.40 4.02 -9.72
CA CYS A 14 -27.04 4.36 -10.18
C CYS A 14 -26.43 5.50 -9.37
N ALA A 15 -27.22 6.54 -9.05
CA ALA A 15 -26.77 7.63 -8.19
C ALA A 15 -26.42 7.16 -6.75
N LEU A 16 -27.19 6.21 -6.19
CA LEU A 16 -26.94 5.68 -4.85
C LEU A 16 -25.65 4.84 -4.79
N ALA A 17 -25.34 4.09 -5.85
CA ALA A 17 -24.12 3.29 -5.94
C ALA A 17 -22.86 4.17 -6.01
N CYS A 18 -22.92 5.31 -6.73
CA CYS A 18 -21.82 6.27 -6.78
C CYS A 18 -21.57 6.96 -5.43
N THR A 19 -22.60 7.16 -4.59
CA THR A 19 -22.43 7.76 -3.26
C THR A 19 -21.92 6.80 -2.19
N LEU A 20 -22.10 5.49 -2.38
CA LEU A 20 -21.66 4.47 -1.40
C LEU A 20 -20.20 4.02 -1.60
N LEU A 21 -19.57 4.33 -2.73
CA LEU A 21 -18.14 4.15 -2.98
C LEU A 21 -17.32 5.29 -2.34
N GLY A 22 -17.65 5.60 -1.08
CA GLY A 22 -17.22 6.78 -0.33
C GLY A 22 -15.72 7.04 -0.42
N CYS A 23 -15.39 8.32 -0.66
CA CYS A 23 -14.06 8.89 -0.55
C CYS A 23 -13.59 8.89 0.91
N ALA A 24 -13.31 7.71 1.47
CA ALA A 24 -12.60 7.60 2.73
C ALA A 24 -11.10 7.76 2.43
N SER A 25 -10.65 9.00 2.26
CA SER A 25 -9.22 9.32 2.26
C SER A 25 -8.72 9.23 3.70
N GLY A 26 -8.00 8.16 4.02
CA GLY A 26 -7.30 8.04 5.29
C GLY A 26 -6.15 9.04 5.33
N GLN A 27 -6.32 10.12 6.08
CA GLN A 27 -5.22 11.06 6.37
C GLN A 27 -4.50 10.56 7.61
N THR A 28 -3.20 10.31 7.50
CA THR A 28 -2.35 10.11 8.67
C THR A 28 -1.67 11.44 8.98
N MET A 29 -1.86 11.95 10.21
CA MET A 29 -1.26 13.23 10.63
C MET A 29 0.18 13.08 11.15
N TYR A 30 0.90 12.03 10.75
CA TYR A 30 2.28 11.85 11.18
C TYR A 30 3.22 12.69 10.32
N THR A 31 3.72 13.78 10.91
CA THR A 31 4.80 14.59 10.34
C THR A 31 6.03 14.48 11.25
N PRO A 32 7.11 13.81 10.80
CA PRO A 32 8.32 13.73 11.59
C PRO A 32 8.92 15.13 11.79
N ARG A 33 9.23 15.49 13.04
CA ARG A 33 9.75 16.83 13.41
C ARG A 33 11.26 16.97 13.20
N LEU A 34 11.98 15.86 13.24
CA LEU A 34 13.42 15.78 13.05
C LEU A 34 13.67 14.66 12.06
N VAL A 35 14.29 15.00 10.93
CA VAL A 35 14.61 14.07 9.85
C VAL A 35 16.05 14.37 9.46
N ALA A 36 16.89 13.35 9.40
CA ALA A 36 18.26 13.55 8.95
C ALA A 36 18.26 13.94 7.45
N ARG A 37 19.29 14.68 7.00
CA ARG A 37 19.37 15.20 5.62
C ARG A 37 19.08 14.12 4.56
N GLY A 38 19.61 12.93 4.78
CA GLY A 38 19.49 11.80 3.87
C GLY A 38 18.43 10.78 4.22
N GLU A 39 17.66 10.98 5.30
CA GLU A 39 16.63 10.04 5.73
C GLU A 39 15.39 10.12 4.83
N LEU A 40 14.89 8.95 4.43
CA LEU A 40 13.63 8.82 3.71
C LEU A 40 12.47 8.86 4.68
N THR A 41 11.45 9.63 4.35
CA THR A 41 10.21 9.73 5.13
C THR A 41 9.00 9.51 4.24
N ALA A 42 8.00 8.80 4.77
CA ALA A 42 6.73 8.58 4.11
C ALA A 42 5.71 9.66 4.51
N ARG A 43 4.90 10.10 3.55
CA ARG A 43 3.75 11.00 3.77
C ARG A 43 2.51 10.46 3.05
N TYR A 44 1.34 10.80 3.59
CA TYR A 44 0.02 10.32 3.12
C TYR A 44 -0.98 11.46 2.83
N ASP A 45 -0.49 12.68 2.56
CA ASP A 45 -1.35 13.85 2.39
C ASP A 45 -2.27 13.73 1.16
N ASP A 46 -1.67 13.50 -0.02
CA ASP A 46 -2.35 13.28 -1.31
C ASP A 46 -1.90 11.95 -1.91
N GLY A 47 -2.03 10.90 -1.09
CA GLY A 47 -1.50 9.58 -1.38
C GLY A 47 -0.09 9.35 -0.81
N PHE A 48 0.39 8.13 -0.98
CA PHE A 48 1.71 7.72 -0.48
C PHE A 48 2.81 8.41 -1.28
N THR A 49 3.68 9.13 -0.60
CA THR A 49 4.86 9.77 -1.18
C THR A 49 6.08 9.55 -0.28
N LEU A 50 7.25 9.35 -0.89
CA LEU A 50 8.53 9.24 -0.21
C LEU A 50 9.34 10.50 -0.44
N TRP A 51 9.92 11.04 0.63
CA TRP A 51 10.65 12.30 0.65
C TRP A 51 12.01 12.13 1.33
N ALA A 52 13.03 12.83 0.82
CA ALA A 52 14.32 12.97 1.48
C ALA A 52 14.79 14.42 1.37
N GLY A 53 15.24 15.01 2.48
CA GLY A 53 15.76 16.39 2.49
C GLY A 53 14.81 17.43 1.88
N GLY A 54 13.50 17.28 2.05
CA GLY A 54 12.48 18.19 1.49
C GLY A 54 12.18 18.02 0.00
N ARG A 55 12.78 17.02 -0.66
CA ARG A 55 12.51 16.67 -2.07
C ARG A 55 11.74 15.36 -2.15
N LYS A 56 10.73 15.32 -3.04
CA LYS A 56 10.00 14.09 -3.36
C LYS A 56 10.92 13.15 -4.14
N VAL A 57 11.08 11.94 -3.62
CA VAL A 57 11.90 10.87 -4.21
C VAL A 57 11.03 9.94 -5.05
N ALA A 58 9.86 9.57 -4.53
CA ALA A 58 8.91 8.71 -5.22
C ALA A 58 7.47 9.04 -4.80
N GLU A 59 6.51 8.62 -5.61
CA GLU A 59 5.09 8.77 -5.32
C GLU A 59 4.32 7.48 -5.63
N SER A 60 3.08 7.41 -5.15
CA SER A 60 2.23 6.23 -5.26
C SER A 60 2.22 5.68 -6.69
N TYR A 61 2.50 4.39 -6.80
CA TYR A 61 2.52 3.62 -8.04
C TYR A 61 3.62 4.01 -9.05
N HIS A 62 4.43 5.03 -8.76
CA HIS A 62 5.52 5.54 -9.58
C HIS A 62 6.79 5.63 -8.72
N TYR A 63 7.47 4.49 -8.58
CA TYR A 63 8.63 4.32 -7.70
C TYR A 63 9.97 4.46 -8.43
N ASP A 64 9.99 4.96 -9.66
CA ASP A 64 11.18 5.00 -10.52
C ASP A 64 12.37 5.76 -9.90
N GLY A 65 12.07 6.81 -9.12
CA GLY A 65 13.11 7.58 -8.41
C GLY A 65 13.70 6.85 -7.20
N LEU A 66 12.98 5.88 -6.62
CA LEU A 66 13.39 5.22 -5.38
C LEU A 66 14.61 4.33 -5.59
N GLU A 67 14.63 3.53 -6.67
CA GLU A 67 15.73 2.61 -6.96
C GLU A 67 17.07 3.34 -7.09
N HIS A 68 17.07 4.48 -7.79
CA HIS A 68 18.27 5.30 -7.95
C HIS A 68 18.70 5.97 -6.64
N PHE A 69 17.74 6.39 -5.81
CA PHE A 69 18.02 7.07 -4.56
C PHE A 69 18.68 6.12 -3.54
N VAL A 70 18.22 4.87 -3.43
CA VAL A 70 18.73 3.89 -2.45
C VAL A 70 19.84 2.97 -2.99
N ARG A 71 20.37 3.26 -4.19
CA ARG A 71 21.28 2.38 -4.95
C ARG A 71 22.54 1.89 -4.22
N CYS A 72 22.97 2.59 -3.17
CA CYS A 72 24.15 2.26 -2.38
C CYS A 72 23.88 1.15 -1.34
N VAL A 73 22.61 0.80 -1.09
CA VAL A 73 22.19 -0.29 -0.21
C VAL A 73 21.52 -1.36 -1.06
N PRO A 74 22.21 -2.49 -1.34
CA PRO A 74 21.71 -3.51 -2.28
C PRO A 74 20.32 -4.04 -1.95
N GLU A 75 20.04 -4.34 -0.69
CA GLU A 75 18.76 -4.86 -0.18
C GLU A 75 17.64 -3.84 -0.43
N ALA A 76 17.88 -2.57 -0.10
CA ALA A 76 16.93 -1.49 -0.36
C ALA A 76 16.64 -1.34 -1.86
N ARG A 77 17.66 -1.47 -2.70
CA ARG A 77 17.53 -1.38 -4.16
C ARG A 77 16.65 -2.50 -4.74
N GLU A 78 16.80 -3.73 -4.25
CA GLU A 78 15.98 -4.86 -4.69
C GLU A 78 14.50 -4.63 -4.38
N HIS A 79 14.20 -4.17 -3.16
CA HIS A 79 12.85 -3.79 -2.78
C HIS A 79 12.33 -2.61 -3.59
N ALA A 80 13.13 -1.57 -3.84
CA ALA A 80 12.72 -0.43 -4.65
C ALA A 80 12.39 -0.83 -6.11
N ARG A 81 13.14 -1.77 -6.68
CA ARG A 81 12.88 -2.32 -8.00
C ARG A 81 11.57 -3.13 -8.03
N ALA A 82 11.34 -3.97 -7.03
CA ALA A 82 10.09 -4.73 -6.89
C ALA A 82 8.88 -3.81 -6.68
N ALA A 83 9.04 -2.73 -5.90
CA ALA A 83 8.03 -1.69 -5.75
C ALA A 83 7.67 -1.06 -7.10
N SER A 84 8.68 -0.73 -7.90
CA SER A 84 8.51 -0.16 -9.24
C SER A 84 7.77 -1.12 -10.18
N SER A 85 8.18 -2.39 -10.27
CA SER A 85 7.51 -3.36 -11.15
C SER A 85 6.06 -3.62 -10.76
N ASN A 86 5.78 -3.70 -9.45
CA ASN A 86 4.43 -3.91 -8.94
C ASN A 86 3.55 -2.66 -9.11
N GLY A 87 4.13 -1.47 -8.94
CA GLY A 87 3.48 -0.19 -9.22
C GLY A 87 3.05 -0.06 -10.69
N HIS A 88 3.93 -0.39 -11.63
CA HIS A 88 3.61 -0.38 -13.07
C HIS A 88 2.47 -1.36 -13.41
N THR A 89 2.53 -2.57 -12.85
CA THR A 89 1.48 -3.58 -13.04
C THR A 89 0.14 -3.09 -12.50
N ALA A 90 0.14 -2.53 -11.29
CA ALA A 90 -1.04 -1.94 -10.66
C ALA A 90 -1.65 -0.80 -11.48
N THR A 91 -0.83 0.13 -11.96
CA THR A 91 -1.28 1.25 -12.80
C THR A 91 -1.86 0.74 -14.10
N THR A 92 -1.18 -0.20 -14.78
CA THR A 92 -1.65 -0.78 -16.04
C THR A 92 -3.01 -1.46 -15.88
N LEU A 93 -3.16 -2.33 -14.87
CA LEU A 93 -4.44 -2.99 -14.58
C LEU A 93 -5.54 -2.00 -14.22
N SER A 94 -5.22 -0.96 -13.43
CA SER A 94 -6.18 0.07 -13.05
C SER A 94 -6.65 0.85 -14.29
N THR A 95 -5.73 1.30 -15.15
CA THR A 95 -6.05 2.07 -16.36
C THR A 95 -6.86 1.24 -17.35
N LEU A 96 -6.51 -0.04 -17.55
CA LEU A 96 -7.29 -0.96 -18.37
C LEU A 96 -8.70 -1.18 -17.79
N GLY A 97 -8.80 -1.37 -16.48
CA GLY A 97 -10.09 -1.49 -15.79
C GLY A 97 -10.97 -0.26 -15.99
N VAL A 98 -10.42 0.95 -15.81
CA VAL A 98 -11.15 2.20 -16.04
C VAL A 98 -11.56 2.36 -17.50
N ALA A 99 -10.65 2.12 -18.44
CA ALA A 99 -10.93 2.24 -19.87
C ALA A 99 -12.04 1.28 -20.33
N LEU A 100 -11.98 0.02 -19.92
CA LEU A 100 -13.03 -0.97 -20.20
C LEU A 100 -14.33 -0.62 -19.48
N GLY A 101 -14.26 -0.14 -18.24
CA GLY A 101 -15.43 0.30 -17.48
C GLY A 101 -16.20 1.41 -18.19
N VAL A 102 -15.49 2.45 -18.64
CA VAL A 102 -16.09 3.54 -19.43
C VAL A 102 -16.59 3.02 -20.78
N GLY A 103 -15.79 2.20 -21.47
CA GLY A 103 -16.17 1.60 -22.75
C GLY A 103 -17.42 0.72 -22.68
N SER A 104 -17.63 0.03 -21.55
CA SER A 104 -18.79 -0.84 -21.33
C SER A 104 -20.13 -0.09 -21.37
N LEU A 105 -20.12 1.23 -21.13
CA LEU A 105 -21.30 2.08 -21.26
C LEU A 105 -21.84 2.10 -22.70
N GLY A 106 -20.98 1.83 -23.69
CA GLY A 106 -21.40 1.65 -25.09
C GLY A 106 -22.40 0.49 -25.26
N GLY A 107 -22.41 -0.50 -24.36
CA GLY A 107 -23.39 -1.59 -24.36
C GLY A 107 -24.84 -1.11 -24.19
N PHE A 108 -25.06 0.05 -23.57
CA PHE A 108 -26.40 0.64 -23.47
C PHE A 108 -26.95 1.09 -24.83
N ALA A 109 -26.13 1.22 -25.87
CA ALA A 109 -26.60 1.44 -27.23
C ALA A 109 -27.53 0.30 -27.72
N GLY A 110 -27.42 -0.90 -27.12
CA GLY A 110 -28.33 -2.01 -27.38
C GLY A 110 -29.80 -1.66 -27.10
N LEU A 111 -30.08 -0.77 -26.14
CA LEU A 111 -31.45 -0.34 -25.80
C LEU A 111 -32.17 0.34 -26.97
N TYR A 112 -31.42 0.89 -27.94
CA TYR A 112 -31.99 1.46 -29.17
C TYR A 112 -32.75 0.42 -30.01
N PHE A 113 -32.40 -0.87 -29.86
CA PHE A 113 -32.99 -1.99 -30.60
C PHE A 113 -34.11 -2.71 -29.87
N HIS A 114 -34.50 -2.26 -28.67
CA HIS A 114 -35.49 -2.94 -27.83
C HIS A 114 -36.78 -3.33 -28.58
N ASP A 115 -37.29 -2.42 -29.42
CA ASP A 115 -38.53 -2.64 -30.19
C ASP A 115 -38.29 -3.11 -31.63
N LYS A 116 -37.03 -3.21 -32.07
CA LYS A 116 -36.66 -3.52 -33.46
C LYS A 116 -36.15 -4.94 -33.62
N ASP A 117 -35.24 -5.33 -32.75
CA ASP A 117 -34.53 -6.61 -32.82
C ASP A 117 -34.01 -6.97 -31.43
N GLN A 118 -34.70 -7.91 -30.79
CA GLN A 118 -34.33 -8.38 -29.45
C GLN A 118 -32.99 -9.13 -29.45
N ALA A 119 -32.61 -9.79 -30.55
CA ALA A 119 -31.32 -10.47 -30.65
C ALA A 119 -30.18 -9.44 -30.74
N ALA A 120 -30.34 -8.38 -31.53
CA ALA A 120 -29.38 -7.28 -31.60
C ALA A 120 -29.27 -6.53 -30.26
N MET A 121 -30.40 -6.28 -29.57
CA MET A 121 -30.37 -5.70 -28.23
C MET A 121 -29.59 -6.58 -27.25
N ALA A 122 -29.93 -7.87 -27.17
CA ALA A 122 -29.32 -8.81 -26.24
C ALA A 122 -27.82 -8.98 -26.48
N THR A 123 -27.39 -9.02 -27.74
CA THR A 123 -25.97 -9.16 -28.10
C THR A 123 -25.16 -7.92 -27.73
N ILE A 124 -25.62 -6.71 -28.06
CA ILE A 124 -24.89 -5.46 -27.75
C ILE A 124 -24.86 -5.23 -26.23
N LEU A 125 -26.00 -5.38 -25.56
CA LEU A 125 -26.10 -5.17 -24.12
C LEU A 125 -25.33 -6.25 -23.34
N GLY A 126 -25.40 -7.50 -23.79
CA GLY A 126 -24.63 -8.61 -23.25
C GLY A 126 -23.12 -8.43 -23.43
N ALA A 127 -22.67 -7.96 -24.59
CA ALA A 127 -21.27 -7.62 -24.82
C ALA A 127 -20.78 -6.53 -23.86
N GLY A 128 -21.58 -5.47 -23.68
CA GLY A 128 -21.29 -4.42 -22.68
C GLY A 128 -21.18 -4.97 -21.26
N ALA A 129 -22.11 -5.84 -20.86
CA ALA A 129 -22.07 -6.47 -19.53
C ALA A 129 -20.80 -7.31 -19.31
N ILE A 130 -20.37 -8.08 -20.31
CA ILE A 130 -19.12 -8.86 -20.25
C ILE A 130 -17.92 -7.93 -20.06
N VAL A 131 -17.83 -6.86 -20.86
CA VAL A 131 -16.75 -5.86 -20.76
C VAL A 131 -16.74 -5.20 -19.38
N ALA A 132 -17.92 -4.88 -18.82
CA ALA A 132 -18.04 -4.33 -17.48
C ALA A 132 -17.53 -5.29 -16.39
N VAL A 133 -17.84 -6.58 -16.50
CA VAL A 133 -17.32 -7.60 -15.57
C VAL A 133 -15.80 -7.71 -15.67
N THR A 134 -15.23 -7.73 -16.88
CA THR A 134 -13.77 -7.74 -17.08
C THR A 134 -13.10 -6.50 -16.48
N ALA A 135 -13.71 -5.32 -16.63
CA ALA A 135 -13.24 -4.09 -16.02
C ALA A 135 -13.13 -4.19 -14.48
N VAL A 136 -14.16 -4.76 -13.83
CA VAL A 136 -14.17 -4.99 -12.37
C VAL A 136 -13.07 -5.96 -11.95
N VAL A 137 -12.86 -7.05 -12.71
CA VAL A 137 -11.78 -8.01 -12.43
C VAL A 137 -10.41 -7.35 -12.47
N PHE A 138 -10.11 -6.54 -13.50
CA PHE A 138 -8.84 -5.80 -13.53
C PHE A 138 -8.70 -4.80 -12.39
N GLY A 139 -9.78 -4.10 -12.04
CA GLY A 139 -9.82 -3.24 -10.86
C GLY A 139 -9.49 -4.00 -9.57
N ALA A 140 -10.07 -5.21 -9.39
CA ALA A 140 -9.82 -6.06 -8.23
C ALA A 140 -8.38 -6.57 -8.19
N LEU A 141 -7.84 -7.06 -9.30
CA LEU A 141 -6.46 -7.54 -9.42
C LEU A 141 -5.42 -6.42 -9.25
N SER A 142 -5.80 -5.16 -9.50
CA SER A 142 -4.91 -4.03 -9.24
C SER A 142 -4.60 -3.83 -7.77
N ARG A 143 -5.52 -4.16 -6.85
CA ARG A 143 -5.35 -3.92 -5.40
C ARG A 143 -4.15 -4.65 -4.78
N PRO A 144 -4.00 -5.98 -4.91
CA PRO A 144 -2.85 -6.67 -4.32
C PRO A 144 -1.52 -6.18 -4.91
N ALA A 145 -1.48 -5.80 -6.19
CA ALA A 145 -0.29 -5.22 -6.80
C ALA A 145 0.06 -3.86 -6.17
N LYS A 146 -0.94 -3.03 -5.85
CA LYS A 146 -0.76 -1.75 -5.13
C LYS A 146 -0.21 -1.98 -3.73
N GLU A 147 -0.83 -2.88 -2.98
CA GLU A 147 -0.43 -3.21 -1.61
C GLU A 147 1.00 -3.75 -1.56
N SER A 148 1.35 -4.67 -2.46
CA SER A 148 2.71 -5.20 -2.58
C SER A 148 3.72 -4.11 -2.98
N ALA A 149 3.35 -3.21 -3.89
CA ALA A 149 4.22 -2.10 -4.26
C ALA A 149 4.50 -1.14 -3.08
N HIS A 150 3.48 -0.85 -2.27
CA HIS A 150 3.65 -0.06 -1.05
C HIS A 150 4.52 -0.79 -0.02
N GLY A 151 4.30 -2.09 0.20
CA GLY A 151 5.10 -2.90 1.12
C GLY A 151 6.58 -2.85 0.78
N HIS A 152 6.93 -3.12 -0.49
CA HIS A 152 8.32 -3.05 -0.93
C HIS A 152 8.90 -1.63 -0.88
N ALA A 153 8.11 -0.58 -1.10
CA ALA A 153 8.59 0.78 -0.93
C ALA A 153 8.94 1.09 0.54
N PHE A 154 8.17 0.57 1.50
CA PHE A 154 8.47 0.67 2.92
C PHE A 154 9.71 -0.15 3.31
N ASP A 155 9.84 -1.38 2.82
CA ASP A 155 11.02 -2.20 3.07
C ASP A 155 12.28 -1.49 2.55
N ALA A 156 12.24 -0.96 1.32
CA ALA A 156 13.33 -0.20 0.75
C ALA A 156 13.72 1.02 1.61
N MET A 157 12.72 1.77 2.09
CA MET A 157 12.92 2.90 2.98
C MET A 157 13.59 2.46 4.30
N ASN A 158 13.10 1.39 4.92
CA ASN A 158 13.62 0.89 6.19
C ASN A 158 15.06 0.41 6.06
N TYR A 159 15.36 -0.46 5.10
CA TYR A 159 16.73 -0.95 4.86
C TYR A 159 17.70 0.19 4.57
N TYR A 160 17.28 1.19 3.78
CA TYR A 160 18.11 2.33 3.48
C TYR A 160 18.33 3.24 4.71
N ASN A 161 17.27 3.53 5.48
CA ASN A 161 17.36 4.37 6.67
C ASN A 161 18.22 3.73 7.76
N ASP A 162 18.12 2.41 7.93
CA ASP A 162 18.93 1.66 8.89
C ASP A 162 20.42 1.66 8.49
N ALA A 163 20.72 1.59 7.19
CA ALA A 163 22.10 1.52 6.70
C ALA A 163 22.80 2.88 6.61
N VAL A 164 22.12 3.91 6.07
CA VAL A 164 22.76 5.22 5.77
C VAL A 164 21.84 6.42 6.00
N GLY A 165 20.53 6.28 5.79
CA GLY A 165 19.60 7.41 5.78
C GLY A 165 19.46 8.08 7.14
N SER A 166 19.29 7.31 8.21
CA SER A 166 19.18 7.81 9.59
C SER A 166 20.44 8.54 10.06
N LEU A 167 21.59 8.17 9.50
CA LEU A 167 22.87 8.83 9.75
C LEU A 167 23.02 10.15 8.96
N GLY A 168 22.05 10.53 8.12
CA GLY A 168 22.08 11.77 7.35
C GLY A 168 22.94 11.75 6.07
N ALA A 169 23.47 10.57 5.72
CA ALA A 169 24.17 10.34 4.46
C ALA A 169 23.19 10.03 3.32
N THR A 170 23.64 10.24 2.09
CA THR A 170 22.92 9.88 0.86
C THR A 170 23.82 9.03 -0.03
N CYS A 171 23.24 8.29 -0.99
CA CYS A 171 24.07 7.55 -1.94
C CYS A 171 24.91 8.45 -2.89
N ASP A 172 24.62 9.75 -2.95
CA ASP A 172 25.43 10.76 -3.64
C ASP A 172 26.55 11.35 -2.76
N ASP A 173 26.36 11.33 -1.44
CA ASP A 173 27.22 11.96 -0.45
C ASP A 173 27.19 11.16 0.86
N LEU A 174 28.22 10.32 1.06
CA LEU A 174 28.41 9.47 2.24
C LEU A 174 29.06 10.23 3.41
N VAL A 175 29.16 11.55 3.37
CA VAL A 175 29.64 12.34 4.50
C VAL A 175 28.57 12.38 5.59
N PHE A 176 28.91 11.82 6.75
CA PHE A 176 28.07 11.85 7.94
C PHE A 176 28.19 13.20 8.65
N PRO A 177 27.08 13.84 9.04
CA PRO A 177 27.12 14.98 9.94
C PRO A 177 27.72 14.56 11.28
N PRO A 178 28.33 15.50 12.02
CA PRO A 178 28.78 15.22 13.38
C PRO A 178 27.58 14.79 14.25
N PRO A 179 27.80 13.93 15.26
CA PRO A 179 26.73 13.49 16.16
C PRO A 179 25.98 14.69 16.75
N ALA A 180 24.65 14.64 16.75
CA ALA A 180 23.81 15.74 17.23
C ALA A 180 23.81 15.91 18.76
N GLY A 181 24.55 15.07 19.50
CA GLY A 181 24.64 15.10 20.96
C GLY A 181 26.07 14.95 21.46
N PRO A 182 26.33 15.30 22.73
CA PRO A 182 27.61 15.02 23.36
C PRO A 182 27.90 13.53 23.28
N GLU A 183 29.16 13.19 23.00
CA GLU A 183 29.62 11.82 23.03
C GLU A 183 29.26 11.19 24.38
N PRO A 184 28.68 9.98 24.42
CA PRO A 184 28.38 9.32 25.67
C PRO A 184 29.63 9.33 26.55
N ALA A 185 29.49 9.75 27.81
CA ALA A 185 30.59 9.64 28.74
C ALA A 185 31.07 8.18 28.71
N PRO A 186 32.40 7.92 28.66
CA PRO A 186 32.91 6.57 28.68
C PRO A 186 32.24 5.82 29.84
N PRO A 187 31.85 4.54 29.65
CA PRO A 187 31.22 3.79 30.72
C PRO A 187 32.13 3.89 31.94
N VAL A 188 31.59 4.46 33.02
CA VAL A 188 32.28 4.40 34.32
C VAL A 188 32.51 2.91 34.55
N PRO A 189 33.75 2.45 34.77
CA PRO A 189 33.99 1.05 35.08
C PRO A 189 33.01 0.69 36.19
N GLU A 190 32.06 -0.20 35.90
CA GLU A 190 31.22 -0.78 36.93
C GLU A 190 32.22 -1.34 37.95
N ALA A 191 32.22 -0.76 39.15
CA ALA A 191 32.92 -1.38 40.25
C ALA A 191 32.34 -2.79 40.32
N THR A 192 33.16 -3.78 40.00
CA THR A 192 32.83 -5.19 40.15
C THR A 192 32.13 -5.31 41.50
N PRO A 193 30.84 -5.71 41.58
CA PRO A 193 30.19 -5.88 42.87
C PRO A 193 30.96 -6.98 43.59
N GLU A 194 31.80 -6.56 44.53
CA GLU A 194 32.57 -7.42 45.40
C GLU A 194 31.56 -8.04 46.38
N GLY A 195 30.96 -9.16 45.96
CA GLY A 195 30.17 -10.04 46.80
C GLY A 195 28.75 -9.59 47.09
N GLU A 196 27.84 -9.74 46.12
CA GLU A 196 26.45 -10.07 46.47
C GLU A 196 26.26 -11.58 46.38
N ALA A 197 26.04 -12.18 47.54
CA ALA A 197 25.70 -13.57 47.69
C ALA A 197 24.49 -13.92 46.81
N GLN A 198 24.65 -14.99 46.04
CA GLN A 198 23.61 -15.61 45.23
C GLN A 198 22.33 -15.82 46.09
N PRO A 199 21.21 -15.15 45.80
CA PRO A 199 19.97 -15.45 46.51
C PRO A 199 19.50 -16.86 46.12
N ALA A 200 19.10 -17.62 47.12
CA ALA A 200 18.55 -18.96 46.97
C ALA A 200 17.38 -18.98 45.96
N PRO A 201 17.20 -20.07 45.21
CA PRO A 201 16.15 -20.17 44.20
C PRO A 201 14.77 -19.98 44.85
N ALA A 202 14.11 -18.87 44.51
CA ALA A 202 12.72 -18.63 44.85
C ALA A 202 11.83 -19.61 44.07
N ALA A 203 10.93 -20.26 44.78
CA ALA A 203 9.92 -21.15 44.22
C ALA A 203 9.09 -20.44 43.14
N ALA A 204 8.80 -21.17 42.07
CA ALA A 204 8.01 -20.73 40.94
C ALA A 204 6.63 -20.20 41.38
N PRO A 205 6.14 -19.08 40.82
CA PRO A 205 4.73 -18.73 40.88
C PRO A 205 3.91 -19.75 40.09
N GLU A 206 2.82 -20.24 40.69
CA GLU A 206 1.79 -21.00 40.00
C GLU A 206 1.27 -20.22 38.79
N GLU A 207 1.27 -20.90 37.66
CA GLU A 207 0.74 -20.46 36.37
C GLU A 207 -0.78 -20.34 36.47
N GLU A 208 -1.27 -19.14 36.77
CA GLU A 208 -2.69 -18.81 36.71
C GLU A 208 -3.10 -18.74 35.23
N ALA A 209 -3.74 -19.82 34.78
CA ALA A 209 -4.27 -19.99 33.44
C ALA A 209 -5.30 -18.90 33.11
N ALA A 210 -4.92 -17.96 32.23
CA ALA A 210 -5.87 -17.09 31.55
C ALA A 210 -6.63 -17.90 30.48
N PRO A 211 -7.96 -17.71 30.31
CA PRO A 211 -8.73 -18.38 29.27
C PRO A 211 -8.30 -17.87 27.88
N GLN A 212 -7.82 -18.79 27.05
CA GLN A 212 -7.59 -18.57 25.63
C GLN A 212 -8.95 -18.53 24.91
N ASP A 213 -9.43 -17.33 24.62
CA ASP A 213 -10.45 -17.11 23.59
C ASP A 213 -9.74 -17.10 22.21
N GLU A 214 -9.37 -18.30 21.77
CA GLU A 214 -8.77 -18.56 20.46
C GLU A 214 -9.86 -18.51 19.39
N LYS A 215 -10.21 -17.30 18.95
CA LYS A 215 -11.05 -17.12 17.76
C LYS A 215 -10.19 -17.42 16.53
N GLY A 216 -10.34 -18.64 16.02
CA GLY A 216 -9.56 -19.25 14.96
C GLY A 216 -9.15 -18.31 13.82
N ALA A 217 -7.84 -18.17 13.65
CA ALA A 217 -7.26 -17.71 12.40
C ALA A 217 -7.49 -18.80 11.33
N PRO A 218 -7.93 -18.45 10.10
CA PRO A 218 -8.07 -19.41 9.02
C PRO A 218 -6.69 -19.94 8.61
N GLU A 219 -6.57 -21.26 8.57
CA GLU A 219 -5.39 -22.00 8.14
C GLU A 219 -5.00 -21.60 6.70
N PRO A 220 -3.71 -21.30 6.43
CA PRO A 220 -3.26 -20.98 5.07
C PRO A 220 -3.43 -22.19 4.14
N PRO A 221 -3.81 -21.98 2.87
CA PRO A 221 -3.98 -23.08 1.92
C PRO A 221 -2.64 -23.81 1.67
N PRO A 222 -2.68 -25.13 1.44
CA PRO A 222 -1.47 -25.92 1.22
C PRO A 222 -0.74 -25.47 -0.05
N LEU A 223 0.59 -25.39 0.03
CA LEU A 223 1.46 -25.10 -1.10
C LEU A 223 1.32 -26.18 -2.19
N PRO A 224 1.34 -25.80 -3.48
CA PRO A 224 1.37 -26.77 -4.57
C PRO A 224 2.68 -27.58 -4.54
N PRO A 225 2.67 -28.86 -4.96
CA PRO A 225 3.87 -29.69 -4.97
C PRO A 225 4.91 -29.15 -5.97
N PRO A 226 6.21 -29.37 -5.69
CA PRO A 226 7.29 -28.99 -6.61
C PRO A 226 7.13 -29.71 -7.95
N ARG A 227 7.32 -28.98 -9.05
CA ARG A 227 7.42 -29.54 -10.41
C ARG A 227 8.83 -30.04 -10.69
#